data_AF-A0A1G2C6D3-F1
#
_entry.id   AF-A0A1G2C6D3-F1
#
_cell.length_a   1.000
_cell.length_b   1.000
_cell.length_c   1.000
_cell.angle_alpha   90.00
_cell.angle_beta   90.00
_cell.angle_gamma   90.00
#
_symmetry.space_group_name_H-M   'P 1'
#
loop_
_entity.id
_entity.type
_entity.pdbx_description
1 polymer ?
#
loop_
_entity_poly.entity_id
_entity_poly.type
_entity_poly.pdbx_seq_one_letter_code
_entity_poly.pdbx_strand_id
1 'polypeptide(L)'
;MLCREYGGFAAAYNALQERGIALPDRTAASQELDAYGIELVLRNDPRFPSLLLEAPDAPLALYVKGTLPPDHALAIVGTRRATAYGEKTAHQFAATLGRAGAAIVSGLAYGIDAAAHEGALSVGAPTVAVLPCGLDLVYPRAHAKLAERILAAGGALVSEYPPGVEPFSFRFLERNRIVSGLARGVIIIEAPEK
;
A
#
# COMPACT_ATOMS: atom_id res chain seq x y z
N MET A 1 -20.16 15.53 -6.63
CA MET A 1 -21.03 16.29 -7.56
C MET A 1 -22.34 15.53 -7.80
N LEU A 2 -22.29 14.28 -8.28
CA LEU A 2 -23.48 13.42 -8.50
C LEU A 2 -24.31 13.14 -7.22
N CYS A 3 -23.70 12.76 -6.09
CA CYS A 3 -24.50 12.48 -4.89
C CYS A 3 -25.27 13.70 -4.34
N ARG A 4 -24.81 14.93 -4.63
CA ARG A 4 -25.55 16.16 -4.28
C ARG A 4 -26.69 16.43 -5.27
N GLU A 5 -26.51 16.08 -6.54
CA GLU A 5 -27.52 16.20 -7.60
C GLU A 5 -28.67 15.21 -7.40
N TYR A 6 -28.35 13.96 -7.04
CA TYR A 6 -29.35 12.89 -6.90
C TYR A 6 -29.78 12.62 -5.45
N GLY A 7 -29.28 13.37 -4.46
CA GLY A 7 -29.70 13.25 -3.06
C GLY A 7 -29.18 12.00 -2.33
N GLY A 8 -28.23 11.26 -2.91
CA GLY A 8 -27.59 10.11 -2.27
C GLY A 8 -26.89 9.19 -3.26
N PHE A 9 -26.08 8.26 -2.75
CA PHE A 9 -25.37 7.28 -3.59
C PHE A 9 -26.33 6.34 -4.32
N ALA A 10 -27.34 5.81 -3.64
CA ALA A 10 -28.31 4.88 -4.23
C ALA A 10 -29.10 5.54 -5.38
N ALA A 11 -29.55 6.78 -5.18
CA ALA A 11 -30.27 7.53 -6.21
C ALA A 11 -29.35 7.91 -7.39
N ALA A 12 -28.09 8.30 -7.13
CA ALA A 12 -27.11 8.52 -8.19
C ALA A 12 -26.82 7.23 -8.98
N TYR A 13 -26.64 6.10 -8.28
CA TYR A 13 -26.38 4.79 -8.88
C TYR A 13 -27.54 4.37 -9.79
N ASN A 14 -28.78 4.44 -9.29
CA ASN A 14 -29.97 4.10 -10.07
C ASN A 14 -30.12 5.02 -11.29
N ALA A 15 -29.94 6.33 -11.12
CA ALA A 15 -30.02 7.29 -12.23
C ALA A 15 -28.95 7.04 -13.31
N LEU A 16 -27.74 6.62 -12.93
CA LEU A 16 -26.70 6.23 -13.90
C LEU A 16 -27.10 4.95 -14.65
N GLN A 17 -27.66 3.95 -13.97
CA GLN A 17 -28.17 2.74 -14.64
C GLN A 17 -29.32 3.05 -15.59
N GLU A 18 -30.28 3.87 -15.19
CA GLU A 18 -31.42 4.29 -16.02
C GLU A 18 -30.97 5.07 -17.26
N ARG A 19 -29.85 5.81 -17.17
CA ARG A 19 -29.22 6.50 -18.30
C ARG A 19 -28.40 5.57 -19.21
N GLY A 20 -28.44 4.26 -18.96
CA GLY A 20 -27.72 3.25 -19.74
C GLY A 20 -26.21 3.30 -19.56
N ILE A 21 -25.71 3.95 -18.51
CA ILE A 21 -24.29 3.96 -18.19
C ILE A 21 -23.97 2.59 -17.58
N ALA A 22 -23.09 1.84 -18.25
CA ALA A 22 -22.61 0.56 -17.73
C ALA A 22 -21.85 0.81 -16.42
N LEU A 23 -22.43 0.33 -15.32
CA LEU A 23 -21.77 0.32 -14.01
C LEU A 23 -21.02 -1.00 -13.84
N PRO A 24 -19.89 -1.01 -13.11
CA PRO A 24 -19.16 -2.24 -12.85
C PRO A 24 -20.04 -3.28 -12.16
N ASP A 25 -20.01 -4.52 -12.65
CA ASP A 25 -20.67 -5.63 -11.98
C ASP A 25 -19.95 -5.91 -10.66
N ARG A 26 -20.65 -5.63 -9.55
CA ARG A 26 -20.14 -5.84 -8.19
C ARG A 26 -19.77 -7.30 -7.92
N THR A 27 -20.56 -8.24 -8.43
CA THR A 27 -20.32 -9.67 -8.20
C THR A 27 -19.08 -10.11 -8.97
N ALA A 28 -18.95 -9.73 -10.24
CA ALA A 28 -17.76 -10.02 -11.03
C ALA A 28 -16.50 -9.39 -10.42
N ALA A 29 -16.58 -8.12 -9.98
CA ALA A 29 -15.47 -7.44 -9.30
C ALA A 29 -15.08 -8.14 -7.99
N SER A 30 -16.07 -8.59 -7.19
CA SER A 30 -15.79 -9.36 -5.96
C SER A 30 -15.07 -10.68 -6.27
N GLN A 31 -15.53 -11.41 -7.29
CA GLN A 31 -14.91 -12.67 -7.71
C GLN A 31 -13.48 -12.48 -8.22
N GLU A 32 -13.21 -11.40 -8.93
CA GLU A 32 -11.86 -11.04 -9.37
C GLU A 32 -10.92 -10.79 -8.18
N LEU A 33 -11.38 -10.01 -7.19
CA LEU A 33 -10.60 -9.76 -5.97
C LEU A 33 -10.33 -11.06 -5.19
N ASP A 34 -11.34 -11.92 -5.04
CA ASP A 34 -11.21 -13.22 -4.37
C ASP A 34 -10.18 -14.12 -5.09
N ALA A 35 -10.18 -14.14 -6.42
CA ALA A 35 -9.24 -14.93 -7.22
C ALA A 35 -7.77 -14.50 -7.00
N TYR A 36 -7.52 -13.23 -6.72
CA TYR A 36 -6.19 -12.72 -6.40
C TYR A 36 -5.86 -12.73 -4.89
N GLY A 37 -6.83 -13.08 -4.04
CA GLY A 37 -6.71 -12.99 -2.58
C GLY A 37 -6.59 -11.54 -2.10
N ILE A 38 -7.31 -10.63 -2.74
CA ILE A 38 -7.33 -9.20 -2.42
C ILE A 38 -8.63 -8.90 -1.68
N GLU A 39 -8.54 -8.16 -0.58
CA GLU A 39 -9.68 -7.60 0.11
C GLU A 39 -9.78 -6.10 -0.17
N LEU A 40 -11.00 -5.60 -0.28
CA LEU A 40 -11.28 -4.17 -0.36
C LEU A 40 -11.64 -3.65 1.04
N VAL A 41 -10.76 -2.86 1.64
CA VAL A 41 -10.97 -2.22 2.94
C VAL A 41 -11.44 -0.78 2.69
N LEU A 42 -12.72 -0.53 2.93
CA LEU A 42 -13.33 0.80 2.73
C LEU A 42 -12.90 1.76 3.84
N ARG A 43 -12.88 3.07 3.56
CA ARG A 43 -12.53 4.11 4.54
C ARG A 43 -13.36 4.06 5.83
N ASN A 44 -14.60 3.58 5.75
CA ASN A 44 -15.50 3.43 6.92
C ASN A 44 -15.42 2.05 7.59
N ASP A 45 -14.56 1.15 7.11
CA ASP A 45 -14.31 -0.15 7.72
C ASP A 45 -13.44 0.02 8.98
N PRO A 46 -13.76 -0.62 10.11
CA PRO A 46 -12.92 -0.59 11.32
C PRO A 46 -11.47 -1.05 11.11
N ARG A 47 -11.20 -1.82 10.06
CA ARG A 47 -9.84 -2.27 9.68
C ARG A 47 -9.05 -1.20 8.93
N PHE A 48 -9.70 -0.12 8.50
CA PHE A 48 -9.02 0.96 7.80
C PHE A 48 -8.06 1.67 8.75
N PRO A 49 -6.78 1.88 8.38
CA PRO A 49 -5.78 2.42 9.30
C PRO A 49 -6.14 3.82 9.81
N SER A 50 -6.20 3.96 11.13
CA SER A 50 -6.66 5.18 11.81
C SER A 50 -5.82 6.40 11.43
N LEU A 51 -4.49 6.24 11.42
CA LEU A 51 -3.54 7.29 11.01
C LEU A 51 -3.75 7.75 9.58
N LEU A 52 -4.14 6.85 8.67
CA LEU A 52 -4.37 7.22 7.27
C LEU A 52 -5.65 8.05 7.12
N LEU A 53 -6.62 7.92 8.03
CA LEU A 53 -7.83 8.76 8.05
C LEU A 53 -7.52 10.23 8.37
N GLU A 54 -6.41 10.50 9.06
CA GLU A 54 -5.97 11.86 9.40
C GLU A 54 -5.36 12.59 8.19
N ALA A 55 -5.00 11.86 7.13
CA ALA A 55 -4.46 12.44 5.90
C ALA A 55 -5.57 13.23 5.16
N PRO A 56 -5.32 14.48 4.74
CA PRO A 56 -6.30 15.30 4.01
C PRO A 56 -6.85 14.64 2.74
N ASP A 57 -6.01 13.81 2.12
CA ASP A 57 -6.26 13.11 0.87
C ASP A 57 -6.38 11.59 1.06
N ALA A 58 -6.76 11.12 2.26
CA ALA A 58 -6.93 9.69 2.55
C ALA A 58 -7.67 8.96 1.40
N PRO A 59 -7.33 7.71 1.06
CA PRO A 59 -8.06 7.01 0.02
C PRO A 59 -9.50 6.70 0.45
N LEU A 60 -10.40 6.48 -0.52
CA LEU A 60 -11.78 6.02 -0.23
C LEU A 60 -11.81 4.53 0.16
N ALA A 61 -10.83 3.78 -0.32
CA ALA A 61 -10.64 2.36 -0.02
C ALA A 61 -9.18 1.97 -0.28
N LEU A 62 -8.76 0.86 0.33
CA LEU A 62 -7.50 0.20 0.05
C LEU A 62 -7.79 -1.21 -0.48
N TYR A 63 -7.10 -1.59 -1.55
CA TYR A 63 -6.91 -2.98 -1.92
C TYR A 63 -5.78 -3.53 -1.05
N VAL A 64 -6.04 -4.66 -0.38
CA VAL A 64 -5.13 -5.25 0.59
C VAL A 64 -4.97 -6.73 0.29
N LYS A 65 -3.73 -7.20 0.22
CA LYS A 65 -3.39 -8.62 0.22
C LYS A 65 -2.55 -8.89 1.47
N GLY A 66 -3.03 -9.76 2.36
CA GLY A 66 -2.40 -9.99 3.68
C GLY A 66 -2.98 -9.11 4.78
N THR A 67 -2.19 -8.84 5.82
CA THR A 67 -2.67 -8.16 7.05
C THR A 67 -2.11 -6.75 7.18
N LEU A 68 -2.99 -5.75 7.27
CA LEU A 68 -2.61 -4.35 7.50
C LEU A 68 -1.80 -4.18 8.79
N PRO A 69 -0.90 -3.19 8.86
CA PRO A 69 -0.03 -3.04 10.01
C PRO A 69 -0.81 -2.47 11.20
N PRO A 70 -0.35 -2.73 12.45
CA PRO A 70 -0.90 -2.07 13.62
C PRO A 70 -0.51 -0.58 13.64
N ASP A 71 -1.21 0.20 14.47
CA ASP A 71 -1.05 1.67 14.55
C ASP A 71 0.34 2.16 14.97
N HIS A 72 1.31 1.29 15.29
CA HIS A 72 2.68 1.66 15.70
C HIS A 72 3.73 1.37 14.62
N ALA A 73 3.32 1.23 13.35
CA ALA A 73 4.24 1.02 12.25
C ALA A 73 5.12 2.25 11.96
N LEU A 74 6.31 2.01 11.40
CA LEU A 74 7.25 3.05 10.99
C LEU A 74 7.58 2.89 9.51
N ALA A 75 7.64 4.01 8.80
CA ALA A 75 8.01 4.02 7.40
C ALA A 75 9.52 4.20 7.24
N ILE A 76 10.14 3.41 6.36
CA ILE A 76 11.53 3.59 5.97
C ILE A 76 11.57 3.75 4.45
N VAL A 77 12.08 4.88 3.98
CA VAL A 77 12.07 5.26 2.56
C VAL A 77 13.40 5.87 2.15
N GLY A 78 13.67 5.89 0.84
CA GLY A 78 14.81 6.60 0.28
C GLY A 78 15.00 6.36 -1.21
N THR A 79 16.22 6.62 -1.69
CA THR A 79 16.56 6.50 -3.11
C THR A 79 16.46 5.07 -3.63
N ARG A 80 16.06 4.96 -4.91
CA ARG A 80 16.07 3.71 -5.67
C ARG A 80 17.46 3.26 -6.09
N ARG A 81 18.42 4.18 -6.05
CA ARG A 81 19.84 3.97 -6.38
C ARG A 81 20.67 4.19 -5.13
N ALA A 82 20.42 3.37 -4.11
CA ALA A 82 21.08 3.49 -2.82
C ALA A 82 22.54 3.08 -2.90
N THR A 83 23.38 3.71 -2.08
CA THR A 83 24.72 3.20 -1.82
C THR A 83 24.65 1.90 -1.01
N ALA A 84 25.70 1.06 -1.09
CA ALA A 84 25.80 -0.13 -0.24
C ALA A 84 25.71 0.20 1.27
N TYR A 85 26.21 1.39 1.66
CA TYR A 85 26.05 1.90 3.02
C TYR A 85 24.59 2.25 3.33
N GLY A 86 23.90 2.92 2.42
CA GLY A 86 22.48 3.23 2.55
C GLY A 86 21.60 1.98 2.68
N GLU A 87 21.81 0.97 1.84
CA GLU A 87 21.10 -0.32 1.93
C GLU A 87 21.36 -1.02 3.27
N LYS A 88 22.62 -1.11 3.69
CA LYS A 88 22.99 -1.69 4.99
C LYS A 88 22.33 -0.93 6.14
N THR A 89 22.31 0.40 6.08
CA THR A 89 21.70 1.25 7.10
C THR A 89 20.19 1.05 7.16
N ALA A 90 19.49 1.04 6.02
CA ALA A 90 18.06 0.77 5.94
C ALA A 90 17.69 -0.60 6.53
N HIS A 91 18.45 -1.64 6.16
CA HIS A 91 18.28 -2.97 6.72
C HIS A 91 18.47 -2.99 8.25
N GLN A 92 19.53 -2.34 8.75
CA GLN A 92 19.82 -2.30 10.18
C GLN A 92 18.75 -1.54 10.98
N PHE A 93 18.26 -0.41 10.47
CA PHE A 93 17.15 0.32 11.07
C PHE A 93 15.89 -0.54 11.13
N ALA A 94 15.50 -1.13 10.00
CA ALA A 94 14.32 -1.99 9.93
C ALA A 94 14.40 -3.19 10.88
N ALA A 95 15.55 -3.87 10.93
CA ALA A 95 15.77 -5.01 11.83
C ALA A 95 15.75 -4.59 13.32
N THR A 96 16.27 -3.40 13.64
CA THR A 96 16.31 -2.89 15.02
C THR A 96 14.91 -2.50 15.49
N LEU A 97 14.18 -1.76 14.66
CA LEU A 97 12.80 -1.35 14.94
C LEU A 97 11.85 -2.56 14.98
N GLY A 98 12.04 -3.51 14.08
CA GLY A 98 11.32 -4.78 14.08
C GLY A 98 11.50 -5.58 15.37
N ARG A 99 12.74 -5.67 15.88
CA ARG A 99 13.02 -6.28 17.20
C ARG A 99 12.38 -5.54 18.36
N ALA A 100 12.19 -4.23 18.23
CA ALA A 100 11.46 -3.41 19.19
C ALA A 100 9.92 -3.52 19.06
N GLY A 101 9.43 -4.36 18.14
CA GLY A 101 8.01 -4.64 17.94
C GLY A 101 7.35 -3.82 16.84
N ALA A 102 8.08 -2.93 16.14
CA ALA A 102 7.49 -2.12 15.09
C ALA A 102 7.30 -2.89 13.77
N ALA A 103 6.12 -2.74 13.16
CA ALA A 103 5.94 -3.09 11.76
C ALA A 103 6.64 -2.07 10.85
N ILE A 104 7.19 -2.51 9.73
CA ILE A 104 7.88 -1.62 8.77
C ILE A 104 7.01 -1.39 7.54
N VAL A 105 6.75 -0.12 7.20
CA VAL A 105 6.06 0.27 5.96
C VAL A 105 7.08 0.78 4.95
N SER A 106 6.99 0.32 3.71
CA SER A 106 7.79 0.87 2.62
C SER A 106 7.12 0.61 1.27
N GLY A 107 7.81 0.90 0.18
CA GLY A 107 7.23 0.91 -1.15
C GLY A 107 7.62 -0.19 -2.11
N LEU A 108 8.34 -1.20 -1.66
CA LEU A 108 8.87 -2.26 -2.51
C LEU A 108 9.75 -1.75 -3.67
N ALA A 109 10.17 -0.49 -3.70
CA ALA A 109 11.08 -0.01 -4.74
C ALA A 109 12.48 -0.63 -4.59
N TYR A 110 13.33 -0.45 -5.60
CA TYR A 110 14.76 -0.75 -5.48
C TYR A 110 15.44 0.06 -4.37
N GLY A 111 16.64 -0.37 -3.97
CA GLY A 111 17.46 0.34 -2.98
C GLY A 111 16.86 0.29 -1.58
N ILE A 112 16.62 1.47 -1.00
CA ILE A 112 16.25 1.61 0.43
C ILE A 112 14.99 0.82 0.80
N ASP A 113 13.95 0.86 -0.04
CA ASP A 113 12.68 0.19 0.26
C ASP A 113 12.85 -1.34 0.36
N ALA A 114 13.53 -1.95 -0.60
CA ALA A 114 13.83 -3.39 -0.58
C ALA A 114 14.67 -3.76 0.64
N ALA A 115 15.72 -2.99 0.94
CA ALA A 115 16.58 -3.22 2.09
C ALA A 115 15.82 -3.11 3.43
N ALA A 116 14.86 -2.18 3.54
CA ALA A 116 14.01 -2.05 4.71
C ALA A 116 13.09 -3.27 4.91
N HIS A 117 12.43 -3.74 3.85
CA HIS A 117 11.63 -4.96 3.92
C HIS A 117 12.47 -6.18 4.30
N GLU A 118 13.64 -6.35 3.68
CA GLU A 118 14.57 -7.43 4.01
C GLU A 118 15.03 -7.37 5.47
N GLY A 119 15.34 -6.18 5.98
CA GLY A 119 15.72 -5.98 7.38
C GLY A 119 14.61 -6.36 8.36
N ALA A 120 13.37 -5.98 8.09
CA ALA A 120 12.21 -6.38 8.91
C ALA A 120 12.02 -7.90 8.91
N LEU A 121 12.05 -8.52 7.73
CA LEU A 121 11.89 -9.96 7.55
C LEU A 121 13.01 -10.75 8.23
N SER A 122 14.25 -10.22 8.27
CA SER A 122 15.40 -10.89 8.90
C SER A 122 15.22 -11.15 10.41
N VAL A 123 14.28 -10.43 11.05
CA VAL A 123 13.96 -10.56 12.47
C VAL A 123 12.53 -11.05 12.71
N GLY A 124 11.83 -11.48 11.67
CA GLY A 124 10.44 -11.94 11.74
C GLY A 124 9.43 -10.83 12.03
N ALA A 125 9.80 -9.56 11.84
CA ALA A 125 8.87 -8.45 12.02
C ALA A 125 7.95 -8.31 10.79
N PRO A 126 6.65 -8.02 10.99
CA PRO A 126 5.73 -7.79 9.88
C PRO A 126 6.16 -6.55 9.09
N THR A 127 5.96 -6.57 7.79
CA THR A 127 6.23 -5.44 6.92
C THR A 127 5.13 -5.26 5.88
N VAL A 128 4.90 -4.02 5.45
CA VAL A 128 3.81 -3.66 4.55
C VAL A 128 4.37 -2.90 3.37
N ALA A 129 4.16 -3.45 2.18
CA ALA A 129 4.59 -2.85 0.93
C ALA A 129 3.41 -2.13 0.29
N VAL A 130 3.53 -0.84 0.04
CA VAL A 130 2.49 -0.08 -0.66
C VAL A 130 2.89 0.01 -2.14
N LEU A 131 1.99 -0.31 -3.07
CA LEU A 131 2.30 -0.46 -4.49
C LEU A 131 1.67 0.66 -5.35
N PRO A 132 2.33 1.11 -6.44
CA PRO A 132 1.83 2.14 -7.34
C PRO A 132 0.95 1.58 -8.48
N CYS A 133 0.45 0.35 -8.33
CA CYS A 133 -0.26 -0.43 -9.35
C CYS A 133 -1.30 -1.34 -8.67
N GLY A 134 -2.13 -2.03 -9.46
CA GLY A 134 -3.01 -3.07 -8.96
C GLY A 134 -2.23 -4.21 -8.29
N LEU A 135 -2.88 -4.92 -7.35
CA LEU A 135 -2.26 -6.02 -6.58
C LEU A 135 -2.29 -7.38 -7.30
N ASP A 136 -2.85 -7.43 -8.51
CA ASP A 136 -2.65 -8.50 -9.49
C ASP A 136 -1.23 -8.46 -10.10
N LEU A 137 -0.51 -7.35 -9.90
CA LEU A 137 0.85 -7.14 -10.34
C LEU A 137 1.78 -6.87 -9.16
N VAL A 138 3.07 -7.23 -9.32
CA VAL A 138 4.14 -6.80 -8.42
C VAL A 138 5.13 -5.95 -9.21
N TYR A 139 5.36 -4.72 -8.74
CA TYR A 139 6.35 -3.82 -9.32
C TYR A 139 7.37 -3.34 -8.27
N PRO A 140 8.68 -3.40 -8.58
CA PRO A 140 9.27 -3.98 -9.78
C PRO A 140 9.15 -5.50 -9.79
N ARG A 141 9.05 -6.12 -10.98
CA ARG A 141 8.90 -7.58 -11.13
C ARG A 141 10.02 -8.38 -10.46
N ALA A 142 11.22 -7.80 -10.38
CA ALA A 142 12.36 -8.39 -9.68
C ALA A 142 12.08 -8.66 -8.18
N HIS A 143 11.13 -7.94 -7.56
CA HIS A 143 10.78 -8.08 -6.16
C HIS A 143 9.57 -9.00 -5.92
N ALA A 144 9.13 -9.78 -6.91
CA ALA A 144 8.05 -10.76 -6.73
C ALA A 144 8.31 -11.72 -5.54
N LYS A 145 9.52 -12.28 -5.45
CA LYS A 145 9.89 -13.16 -4.33
C LYS A 145 9.92 -12.44 -2.98
N LEU A 146 10.29 -11.15 -2.97
CA LEU A 146 10.25 -10.34 -1.76
C LEU A 146 8.80 -10.11 -1.32
N ALA A 147 7.91 -9.74 -2.25
CA ALA A 147 6.48 -9.60 -1.97
C ALA A 147 5.84 -10.88 -1.41
N GLU A 148 6.18 -12.04 -1.96
CA GLU A 148 5.75 -13.34 -1.43
C GLU A 148 6.22 -13.56 0.02
N ARG A 149 7.48 -13.24 0.32
CA ARG A 149 8.03 -13.34 1.68
C ARG A 149 7.36 -12.37 2.66
N ILE A 150 7.01 -11.17 2.20
CA ILE A 150 6.25 -10.19 2.99
C ILE A 150 4.90 -10.78 3.41
N LEU A 151 4.16 -11.36 2.47
CA LEU A 151 2.89 -12.02 2.75
C LEU A 151 3.06 -13.23 3.67
N ALA A 152 4.05 -14.09 3.40
CA ALA A 152 4.32 -15.29 4.20
C ALA A 152 4.70 -14.99 5.66
N ALA A 153 5.29 -13.82 5.92
CA ALA A 153 5.63 -13.35 7.26
C ALA A 153 4.47 -12.66 8.00
N GLY A 154 3.24 -12.69 7.45
CA GLY A 154 2.08 -12.03 8.03
C GLY A 154 2.01 -10.52 7.78
N GLY A 155 2.77 -10.02 6.80
CA GLY A 155 2.70 -8.65 6.30
C GLY A 155 1.57 -8.44 5.29
N ALA A 156 1.64 -7.32 4.56
CA ALA A 156 0.69 -6.99 3.51
C ALA A 156 1.30 -6.32 2.27
N LEU A 157 0.61 -6.47 1.15
CA LEU A 157 0.71 -5.60 -0.01
C LEU A 157 -0.54 -4.72 -0.06
N VAL A 158 -0.36 -3.42 -0.26
CA VAL A 158 -1.44 -2.42 -0.20
C VAL A 158 -1.42 -1.56 -1.45
N SER A 159 -2.58 -1.27 -2.03
CA SER A 159 -2.70 -0.33 -3.15
C SER A 159 -4.00 0.45 -3.05
N GLU A 160 -4.03 1.64 -3.64
CA GLU A 160 -5.27 2.38 -3.88
C GLU A 160 -5.87 2.06 -5.27
N TYR A 161 -5.11 1.36 -6.11
CA TYR A 161 -5.53 1.09 -7.48
C TYR A 161 -6.16 -0.32 -7.60
N PRO A 162 -7.26 -0.45 -8.37
CA PRO A 162 -7.87 -1.75 -8.65
C PRO A 162 -6.92 -2.67 -9.45
N PRO A 163 -7.23 -3.98 -9.50
CA PRO A 163 -6.58 -4.90 -10.42
C PRO A 163 -6.52 -4.37 -11.87
N GLY A 164 -5.46 -4.71 -12.61
CA GLY A 164 -5.24 -4.32 -13.99
C GLY A 164 -4.60 -2.94 -14.18
N VAL A 165 -4.42 -2.15 -13.11
CA VAL A 165 -3.74 -0.86 -13.20
C VAL A 165 -2.22 -1.04 -13.21
N GLU A 166 -1.59 -0.72 -14.34
CA GLU A 166 -0.14 -0.78 -14.50
C GLU A 166 0.62 0.30 -13.69
N PRO A 167 1.90 0.10 -13.34
CA PRO A 167 2.71 1.12 -12.68
C PRO A 167 3.00 2.29 -13.63
N PHE A 168 2.80 3.53 -13.16
CA PHE A 168 3.13 4.74 -13.92
C PHE A 168 3.89 5.74 -13.04
N SER A 169 4.75 6.57 -13.64
CA SER A 169 5.70 7.43 -12.90
C SER A 169 5.04 8.34 -11.86
N PHE A 170 3.90 8.98 -12.18
CA PHE A 170 3.17 9.83 -11.24
C PHE A 170 2.59 9.05 -10.05
N ARG A 171 2.18 7.78 -10.24
CA ARG A 171 1.59 6.93 -9.20
C ARG A 171 2.55 6.62 -8.06
N PHE A 172 3.86 6.66 -8.32
CA PHE A 172 4.85 6.52 -7.25
C PHE A 172 4.82 7.70 -6.28
N LEU A 173 4.57 8.92 -6.79
CA LEU A 173 4.47 10.10 -5.92
C LEU A 173 3.14 10.11 -5.18
N GLU A 174 2.04 9.81 -5.87
CA GLU A 174 0.70 9.73 -5.26
C GLU A 174 0.67 8.74 -4.11
N ARG A 175 1.24 7.55 -4.33
CA ARG A 175 1.20 6.48 -3.33
C ARG A 175 2.02 6.79 -2.07
N ASN A 176 3.02 7.67 -2.12
CA ASN A 176 3.87 7.98 -0.96
C ASN A 176 3.08 8.53 0.23
N ARG A 177 1.96 9.23 -0.01
CA ARG A 177 1.06 9.68 1.06
C ARG A 177 0.48 8.51 1.88
N ILE A 178 0.26 7.36 1.23
CA ILE A 178 -0.24 6.15 1.89
C ILE A 178 0.89 5.54 2.72
N VAL A 179 2.12 5.51 2.21
CA VAL A 179 3.28 5.05 2.99
C VAL A 179 3.43 5.85 4.28
N SER A 180 3.36 7.19 4.20
CA SER A 180 3.42 8.04 5.39
C SER A 180 2.18 7.91 6.27
N GLY A 181 0.98 7.82 5.68
CA GLY A 181 -0.26 7.74 6.44
C GLY A 181 -0.48 6.39 7.14
N LEU A 182 0.21 5.33 6.72
CA LEU A 182 0.22 4.04 7.42
C LEU A 182 1.21 3.98 8.59
N ALA A 183 2.02 5.02 8.81
CA ALA A 183 3.11 5.01 9.78
C ALA A 183 3.03 6.17 10.77
N ARG A 184 3.46 5.95 12.01
CA ARG A 184 3.59 7.02 13.03
C ARG A 184 4.78 7.96 12.78
N GLY A 185 5.74 7.51 11.99
CA GLY A 185 6.95 8.25 11.70
C GLY A 185 7.61 7.73 10.44
N VAL A 186 8.34 8.61 9.77
CA VAL A 186 9.03 8.33 8.51
C VAL A 186 10.53 8.55 8.70
N ILE A 187 11.32 7.55 8.34
CA ILE A 187 12.78 7.59 8.35
C ILE A 187 13.25 7.62 6.90
N ILE A 188 13.94 8.72 6.54
CA ILE A 188 14.55 8.87 5.22
C ILE A 188 16.03 8.49 5.36
N ILE A 189 16.45 7.40 4.72
CA ILE A 189 17.82 6.88 4.88
C ILE A 189 18.80 7.62 3.97
N GLU A 190 18.45 7.75 2.69
CA GLU A 190 19.32 8.35 1.69
C GLU A 190 18.43 9.01 0.62
N ALA A 191 18.66 10.30 0.37
CA ALA A 191 17.94 11.09 -0.62
C ALA A 191 18.93 12.04 -1.32
N PRO A 192 19.29 11.79 -2.58
CA PRO A 192 20.18 12.69 -3.32
C PRO A 192 19.50 14.05 -3.54
N GLU A 193 20.31 15.11 -3.67
CA GLU A 193 19.83 16.39 -4.18
C GLU A 193 19.25 16.21 -5.59
N LYS A 194 18.19 16.98 -5.90
CA LYS A 194 17.45 16.87 -7.16
C LYS A 194 18.26 17.34 -8.37
#